data_AF-A0A6P4EVJ7-F1
#
_entry.id   AF-A0A6P4EVJ7-F1
#
_cell.length_a   1.000
_cell.length_b   1.000
_cell.length_c   1.000
_cell.angle_alpha   90.00
_cell.angle_beta   90.00
_cell.angle_gamma   90.00
#
_symmetry.space_group_name_H-M   'P 1'
#
loop_
_entity.id
_entity.type
_entity.pdbx_description
1 polymer ?
#
loop_
_entity_poly.entity_id
_entity_poly.type
_entity_poly.pdbx_seq_one_letter_code
_entity_poly.pdbx_strand_id
1 'polypeptide(L)'
;MLDEQGFEVSIPGIAYARGNAYLRTKQGDDISGNHLYGGGVVWHHGNPVQFIKDRLSTTHYGDDFHNYTMIWQRDKITLMVDDEVYGELYDGLPFFSEKCFIIFGVTVGGFLNFDDSLLAKDVKPYKNKEPRAALSFWQHRDAWAPTWGRQSAMIIDYVRVYAE
;
A
#
# COMPACT_ATOMS: atom_id res chain seq x y z
N MET A 1 -16.19 -9.29 1.07
CA MET A 1 -16.99 -10.53 1.02
C MET A 1 -16.17 -11.59 1.70
N LEU A 2 -16.79 -12.39 2.56
CA LEU A 2 -16.14 -13.56 3.16
C LEU A 2 -16.13 -14.68 2.11
N ASP A 3 -15.01 -15.37 1.93
CA ASP A 3 -14.96 -16.59 1.13
C ASP A 3 -15.54 -17.80 1.90
N GLU A 4 -15.65 -18.95 1.23
CA GLU A 4 -16.19 -20.20 1.80
C GLU A 4 -15.38 -20.73 3.00
N GLN A 5 -14.20 -20.18 3.27
CA GLN A 5 -13.29 -20.56 4.35
C GLN A 5 -13.25 -19.51 5.48
N GLY A 6 -14.07 -18.45 5.38
CA GLY A 6 -14.19 -17.41 6.40
C GLY A 6 -13.12 -16.31 6.31
N PHE A 7 -12.43 -16.17 5.18
CA PHE A 7 -11.50 -15.06 4.96
C PHE A 7 -12.21 -13.85 4.37
N GLU A 8 -11.95 -12.66 4.92
CA GLU A 8 -12.26 -11.42 4.20
C GLU A 8 -11.15 -11.18 3.17
N VAL A 9 -11.52 -11.21 1.89
CA VAL A 9 -10.56 -11.03 0.80
C VAL A 9 -10.27 -9.54 0.63
N SER A 10 -9.01 -9.15 0.77
CA SER A 10 -8.55 -7.86 0.23
C SER A 10 -7.95 -8.07 -1.15
N ILE A 11 -8.18 -7.12 -2.03
CA ILE A 11 -7.71 -7.16 -3.42
C ILE A 11 -6.19 -6.93 -3.42
N PRO A 12 -5.40 -7.72 -4.17
CA PRO A 12 -3.98 -7.48 -4.29
C PRO A 12 -3.73 -6.10 -4.92
N GLY A 13 -2.91 -5.29 -4.27
CA GLY A 13 -2.42 -4.04 -4.79
C GLY A 13 -1.31 -4.28 -5.79
N ILE A 14 -1.40 -3.60 -6.94
CA ILE A 14 -0.30 -3.57 -7.91
C ILE A 14 0.88 -2.90 -7.23
N ALA A 15 0.75 -1.62 -6.88
CA ALA A 15 1.82 -0.85 -6.27
C ALA A 15 1.29 0.27 -5.36
N TYR A 16 2.02 0.59 -4.29
CA TYR A 16 1.88 1.82 -3.53
C TYR A 16 3.23 2.29 -2.97
N ALA A 17 3.40 3.60 -2.86
CA ALA A 17 4.52 4.24 -2.17
C ALA A 17 3.99 5.23 -1.12
N ARG A 18 4.78 5.50 -0.10
CA ARG A 18 4.41 6.45 0.96
C ARG A 18 4.92 7.84 0.61
N GLY A 19 4.07 8.86 0.69
CA GLY A 19 4.46 10.22 0.25
C GLY A 19 5.46 10.98 1.14
N ASN A 20 5.87 10.44 2.29
CA ASN A 20 6.83 11.12 3.17
C ASN A 20 8.25 10.60 2.89
N ALA A 21 9.06 11.42 2.22
CA ALA A 21 10.46 11.13 1.85
C ALA A 21 11.40 10.88 3.06
N TYR A 22 11.04 11.39 4.24
CA TYR A 22 11.84 11.27 5.46
C TYR A 22 11.24 10.29 6.47
N LEU A 23 10.28 9.46 6.07
CA LEU A 23 9.68 8.50 6.98
C LEU A 23 10.68 7.43 7.39
N ARG A 24 10.91 7.31 8.71
CA ARG A 24 11.84 6.35 9.32
C ARG A 24 11.20 5.59 10.48
N THR A 25 11.70 4.39 10.75
CA THR A 25 11.38 3.65 11.99
C THR A 25 12.06 4.30 13.21
N LYS A 26 11.70 3.87 14.43
CA LYS A 26 12.42 4.28 15.66
C LYS A 26 13.90 3.92 15.63
N GLN A 27 14.27 2.90 14.87
CA GLN A 27 15.62 2.41 14.69
C GLN A 27 16.38 3.18 13.59
N GLY A 28 15.70 4.03 12.83
CA GLY A 28 16.27 4.83 11.76
C GLY A 28 16.19 4.18 10.37
N ASP A 29 15.52 3.04 10.24
CA ASP A 29 15.37 2.36 8.95
C ASP A 29 14.51 3.18 8.00
N ASP A 30 14.90 3.21 6.73
CA ASP A 30 14.09 3.84 5.69
C ASP A 30 12.81 3.04 5.45
N ILE A 31 11.69 3.75 5.48
CA ILE A 31 10.36 3.25 5.12
C ILE A 31 9.60 4.31 4.32
N SER A 32 10.30 5.26 3.71
CA SER A 32 9.76 6.35 2.90
C SER A 32 9.24 5.86 1.55
N GLY A 33 8.81 6.80 0.69
CA GLY A 33 8.45 6.48 -0.69
C GLY A 33 9.63 6.14 -1.59
N ASN A 34 10.85 5.99 -1.05
CA ASN A 34 11.92 5.24 -1.72
C ASN A 34 11.60 3.74 -1.81
N HIS A 35 10.61 3.27 -1.05
CA HIS A 35 10.11 1.90 -1.11
C HIS A 35 8.82 1.84 -1.94
N LEU A 36 8.78 0.88 -2.86
CA LEU A 36 7.58 0.46 -3.57
C LEU A 36 7.06 -0.83 -2.96
N TYR A 37 5.81 -0.82 -2.58
CA TYR A 37 5.12 -1.98 -2.03
C TYR A 37 4.08 -2.51 -3.00
N GLY A 38 3.92 -3.83 -3.05
CA GLY A 38 2.84 -4.48 -3.79
C GLY A 38 2.39 -5.76 -3.11
N GLY A 39 1.32 -6.37 -3.61
CA GLY A 39 0.77 -7.62 -3.11
C GLY A 39 -0.51 -7.45 -2.30
N GLY A 40 -0.88 -8.44 -1.49
CA GLY A 40 -2.22 -8.54 -0.92
C GLY A 40 -2.26 -8.79 0.58
N VAL A 41 -3.41 -8.49 1.19
CA VAL A 41 -3.72 -8.86 2.58
C VAL A 41 -4.85 -9.89 2.58
N VAL A 42 -4.72 -10.93 3.39
CA VAL A 42 -5.78 -11.92 3.61
C VAL A 42 -6.20 -11.83 5.07
N TRP A 43 -7.48 -11.63 5.34
CA TRP A 43 -7.98 -11.51 6.70
C TRP A 43 -8.45 -12.84 7.23
N HIS A 44 -7.81 -13.33 8.29
CA HIS A 44 -8.16 -14.59 8.95
C HIS A 44 -8.63 -14.32 10.39
N HIS A 45 -9.91 -14.57 10.69
CA HIS A 45 -10.51 -14.32 12.00
C HIS A 45 -10.22 -12.89 12.54
N GLY A 46 -10.31 -11.89 11.65
CA GLY A 46 -10.03 -10.48 11.98
C GLY A 46 -8.54 -10.11 12.09
N ASN A 47 -7.62 -11.05 11.86
CA ASN A 47 -6.19 -10.78 11.81
C ASN A 47 -5.70 -10.67 10.37
N PRO A 48 -4.98 -9.61 10.00
CA PRO A 48 -4.44 -9.46 8.66
C PRO A 48 -3.18 -10.31 8.49
N VAL A 49 -3.13 -11.12 7.42
CA VAL A 49 -1.94 -11.81 6.94
C VAL A 49 -1.47 -11.11 5.68
N GLN A 50 -0.26 -10.56 5.71
CA GLN A 50 0.29 -9.72 4.65
C GLN A 50 1.22 -10.52 3.73
N PHE A 51 0.94 -10.48 2.43
CA PHE A 51 1.78 -11.03 1.36
C PHE A 51 2.38 -9.87 0.54
N ILE A 52 3.16 -9.03 1.23
CA ILE A 52 3.69 -7.79 0.66
C ILE A 52 5.08 -8.02 0.08
N LYS A 53 5.33 -7.42 -1.08
CA LYS A 53 6.62 -7.33 -1.74
C LYS A 53 7.13 -5.89 -1.64
N ASP A 54 8.43 -5.74 -1.50
CA ASP A 54 9.10 -4.46 -1.28
C ASP A 54 10.24 -4.31 -2.28
N ARG A 55 10.40 -3.11 -2.84
CA ARG A 55 11.51 -2.74 -3.70
C ARG A 55 12.03 -1.37 -3.33
N LEU A 56 13.30 -1.32 -2.94
CA LEU A 56 14.01 -0.08 -2.66
C LEU A 56 14.51 0.58 -3.94
N SER A 57 14.36 1.89 -4.02
CA SER A 57 14.98 2.78 -5.00
C SER A 57 15.88 3.79 -4.28
N THR A 58 16.84 4.36 -5.02
CA THR A 58 17.65 5.49 -4.54
C THR A 58 16.89 6.83 -4.61
N THR A 59 15.80 6.87 -5.38
CA THR A 59 14.90 8.01 -5.53
C THR A 59 13.49 7.66 -5.07
N HIS A 60 12.71 8.67 -4.75
CA HIS A 60 11.34 8.50 -4.30
C HIS A 60 10.42 8.19 -5.49
N TYR A 61 9.63 7.11 -5.40
CA TYR A 61 8.73 6.66 -6.47
C TYR A 61 7.60 7.65 -6.82
N GLY A 62 7.40 8.68 -6.01
CA GLY A 62 6.45 9.75 -6.30
C GLY A 62 7.03 10.93 -7.08
N ASP A 63 8.34 10.92 -7.36
CA ASP A 63 9.03 12.07 -7.98
C ASP A 63 9.03 12.00 -9.51
N ASP A 64 8.81 10.82 -10.09
CA ASP A 64 8.81 10.57 -11.54
C ASP A 64 7.62 9.68 -11.96
N PHE A 65 7.36 9.65 -13.27
CA PHE A 65 6.42 8.68 -13.84
C PHE A 65 7.04 7.29 -13.93
N HIS A 66 6.26 6.29 -13.52
CA HIS A 66 6.65 4.89 -13.57
C HIS A 66 5.58 4.04 -14.28
N ASN A 67 6.03 2.98 -14.94
CA ASN A 67 5.15 1.97 -15.50
C ASN A 67 4.98 0.84 -14.48
N TYR A 68 3.82 0.80 -13.82
CA TYR A 68 3.46 -0.31 -12.93
C TYR A 68 2.67 -1.37 -13.70
N THR A 69 3.16 -2.61 -13.67
CA THR A 69 2.52 -3.72 -14.39
C THR A 69 2.19 -4.84 -13.42
N MET A 70 0.97 -5.36 -13.55
CA MET A 70 0.57 -6.63 -12.95
C MET A 70 0.25 -7.62 -14.06
N ILE A 71 0.99 -8.71 -14.11
CA ILE A 71 0.67 -9.86 -14.96
C ILE A 71 -0.05 -10.87 -14.09
N TRP A 72 -1.34 -11.07 -14.35
CA TRP A 72 -2.17 -12.01 -13.62
C TRP A 72 -2.39 -13.28 -14.44
N GLN A 73 -1.79 -14.38 -13.99
CA GLN A 73 -1.92 -15.72 -14.55
C GLN A 73 -2.68 -16.62 -13.57
N ARG A 74 -3.06 -17.83 -14.02
CA ARG A 74 -3.84 -18.77 -13.20
C ARG A 74 -3.09 -19.20 -11.93
N ASP A 75 -1.78 -19.36 -12.04
CA ASP A 75 -0.89 -19.91 -11.02
C ASP A 75 -0.03 -18.83 -10.33
N LYS A 76 0.02 -17.61 -10.90
CA LYS A 76 0.92 -16.56 -10.43
C LYS A 76 0.44 -15.15 -10.76
N ILE A 77 0.70 -14.21 -9.87
CA ILE A 77 0.69 -12.77 -10.11
C ILE A 77 2.13 -12.27 -10.07
N THR A 78 2.57 -11.62 -11.15
CA THR A 78 3.87 -10.94 -11.23
C THR A 78 3.67 -9.43 -11.18
N LEU A 79 4.40 -8.76 -10.30
CA LEU A 79 4.39 -7.32 -10.11
C LEU A 79 5.70 -6.75 -10.65
N MET A 80 5.59 -5.70 -11.46
CA MET A 80 6.72 -5.04 -12.11
C MET A 80 6.63 -3.53 -11.96
N VAL A 81 7.79 -2.91 -11.93
CA VAL A 81 7.97 -1.46 -12.09
C VAL A 81 9.04 -1.24 -13.15
N ASP A 82 8.75 -0.41 -14.14
CA ASP A 82 9.67 -0.06 -15.23
C ASP A 82 10.30 -1.28 -15.90
N ASP A 83 9.44 -2.23 -16.29
CA ASP A 83 9.79 -3.51 -16.92
C ASP A 83 10.63 -4.48 -16.07
N GLU A 84 10.86 -4.17 -14.80
CA GLU A 84 11.57 -5.04 -13.88
C GLU A 84 10.64 -5.69 -12.85
N VAL A 85 10.74 -7.01 -12.73
CA VAL A 85 10.00 -7.78 -11.72
C VAL A 85 10.50 -7.43 -10.33
N TYR A 86 9.58 -7.12 -9.42
CA TYR A 86 9.89 -6.89 -8.01
C TYR A 86 9.09 -7.77 -7.05
N GLY A 87 8.08 -8.47 -7.54
CA GLY A 87 7.23 -9.29 -6.70
C GLY A 87 6.56 -10.40 -7.47
N GLU A 88 6.48 -11.57 -6.84
CA GLU A 88 5.67 -12.68 -7.31
C GLU A 88 4.82 -13.25 -6.18
N LEU A 89 3.55 -13.47 -6.47
CA LEU A 89 2.59 -14.16 -5.62
C LEU A 89 2.11 -15.40 -6.35
N TYR A 90 2.15 -16.53 -5.68
CA TYR A 90 1.69 -17.79 -6.24
C TYR A 90 0.23 -18.03 -5.85
N ASP A 91 -0.43 -18.91 -6.58
CA ASP A 91 -1.80 -19.32 -6.34
C ASP A 91 -2.04 -19.91 -4.94
N GLY A 92 -3.30 -20.22 -4.65
CA GLY A 92 -3.76 -20.67 -3.33
C GLY A 92 -4.11 -19.53 -2.36
N LEU A 93 -3.94 -18.27 -2.78
CA LEU A 93 -4.45 -17.11 -2.05
C LEU A 93 -5.90 -16.81 -2.49
N PRO A 94 -6.83 -16.50 -1.56
CA PRO A 94 -8.25 -16.33 -1.87
C PRO A 94 -8.57 -15.37 -3.01
N PHE A 95 -7.77 -14.32 -3.19
CA PHE A 95 -7.99 -13.32 -4.23
C PHE A 95 -7.77 -13.82 -5.66
N PHE A 96 -7.15 -14.99 -5.88
CA PHE A 96 -7.01 -15.57 -7.23
C PHE A 96 -8.35 -16.02 -7.85
N SER A 97 -9.35 -16.28 -7.02
CA SER A 97 -10.66 -16.79 -7.46
C SER A 97 -11.73 -15.70 -7.62
N GLU A 98 -11.38 -14.44 -7.33
CA GLU A 98 -12.33 -13.34 -7.22
C GLU A 98 -12.24 -12.37 -8.41
N LYS A 99 -13.37 -11.75 -8.74
CA LYS A 99 -13.38 -10.60 -9.66
C LYS A 99 -12.94 -9.35 -8.92
N CYS A 100 -12.04 -8.59 -9.53
CA CYS A 100 -11.46 -7.39 -8.94
C CYS A 100 -11.61 -6.16 -9.84
N PHE A 101 -11.54 -4.99 -9.23
CA PHE A 101 -11.51 -3.70 -9.90
C PHE A 101 -10.11 -3.09 -9.75
N ILE A 102 -9.68 -2.34 -10.76
CA ILE A 102 -8.50 -1.48 -10.63
C ILE A 102 -8.92 -0.22 -9.88
N ILE A 103 -8.22 0.08 -8.78
CA ILE A 103 -8.47 1.24 -7.94
C ILE A 103 -7.21 2.08 -7.89
N PHE A 104 -7.37 3.38 -8.15
CA PHE A 104 -6.34 4.38 -7.99
C PHE A 104 -6.75 5.30 -6.84
N GLY A 105 -5.81 5.63 -5.95
CA GLY A 105 -6.14 6.46 -4.82
C GLY A 105 -4.92 6.99 -4.10
N VAL A 106 -5.06 8.21 -3.59
CA VAL A 106 -4.16 8.78 -2.59
C VAL A 106 -4.84 8.62 -1.24
N THR A 107 -4.14 8.03 -0.27
CA THR A 107 -4.69 7.77 1.06
C THR A 107 -3.88 8.49 2.14
N VAL A 108 -4.54 8.79 3.25
CA VAL A 108 -3.90 9.35 4.44
C VAL A 108 -4.33 8.58 5.67
N GLY A 109 -3.38 8.35 6.57
CA GLY A 109 -3.63 7.58 7.79
C GLY A 109 -3.77 6.09 7.54
N GLY A 110 -4.86 5.50 8.02
CA GLY A 110 -5.08 4.05 8.04
C GLY A 110 -4.48 3.36 9.28
N PHE A 111 -4.73 2.05 9.36
CA PHE A 111 -4.45 1.24 10.55
C PHE A 111 -3.47 0.09 10.32
N LEU A 112 -3.09 -0.15 9.05
CA LEU A 112 -2.26 -1.30 8.66
C LEU A 112 -0.84 -0.91 8.26
N ASN A 113 -0.70 0.13 7.43
CA ASN A 113 0.57 0.47 6.78
C ASN A 113 1.63 1.08 7.72
N PHE A 114 1.21 1.43 8.94
CA PHE A 114 1.95 2.24 9.91
C PHE A 114 1.85 1.62 11.30
N ASP A 115 2.71 0.63 11.58
CA ASP A 115 2.72 -0.10 12.86
C ASP A 115 3.14 0.79 14.05
N ASP A 116 2.37 0.72 15.14
CA ASP A 116 2.63 1.49 16.37
C ASP A 116 3.94 1.12 17.09
N SER A 117 4.42 -0.10 16.87
CA SER A 117 5.67 -0.62 17.43
C SER A 117 6.89 -0.09 16.68
N LEU A 118 6.77 0.12 15.37
CA LEU A 118 7.85 0.58 14.49
C LEU A 118 8.02 2.10 14.45
N LEU A 119 6.92 2.86 14.58
CA LEU A 119 6.93 4.31 14.41
C LEU A 119 7.06 5.09 15.72
N ALA A 120 7.85 6.17 15.70
CA ALA A 120 7.90 7.13 16.79
C ALA A 120 6.52 7.78 17.03
N LYS A 121 6.30 8.28 18.26
CA LYS A 121 4.95 8.74 18.70
C LYS A 121 4.46 9.97 17.95
N ASP A 122 5.36 10.77 17.42
CA ASP A 122 5.14 12.04 16.72
C ASP A 122 4.89 11.88 15.22
N VAL A 123 5.13 10.68 14.65
CA VAL A 123 4.92 10.41 13.21
C VAL A 123 3.43 10.38 12.83
N LYS A 124 2.57 9.90 13.72
CA LYS A 124 1.11 9.90 13.52
C LYS A 124 0.36 10.26 14.81
N PRO A 125 -0.76 11.00 14.72
CA PRO A 125 -1.45 11.54 15.90
C PRO A 125 -2.36 10.53 16.62
N TYR A 126 -2.37 9.25 16.24
CA TYR A 126 -3.26 8.23 16.81
C TYR A 126 -2.61 6.85 16.87
N LYS A 127 -3.19 5.95 17.66
CA LYS A 127 -2.84 4.51 17.67
C LYS A 127 -3.78 3.67 16.83
N ASN A 128 -3.30 2.56 16.28
CA ASN A 128 -4.07 1.75 15.33
C ASN A 128 -5.34 1.14 15.93
N LYS A 129 -5.36 0.95 17.26
CA LYS A 129 -6.50 0.42 18.01
C LYS A 129 -7.23 1.47 18.84
N GLU A 130 -6.95 2.75 18.62
CA GLU A 130 -7.57 3.83 19.37
C GLU A 130 -9.03 4.04 18.94
N PRO A 131 -10.01 4.01 19.87
CA PRO A 131 -11.42 4.17 19.53
C PRO A 131 -11.77 5.50 18.83
N ARG A 132 -10.98 6.55 19.05
CA ARG A 132 -11.18 7.90 18.50
C ARG A 132 -10.07 8.33 17.54
N ALA A 133 -9.39 7.37 16.90
CA ALA A 133 -8.30 7.66 15.96
C ALA A 133 -8.66 8.70 14.89
N ALA A 134 -9.84 8.62 14.28
CA ALA A 134 -10.30 9.57 13.29
C ALA A 134 -10.48 11.00 13.85
N LEU A 135 -10.98 11.11 15.09
CA LEU A 135 -11.09 12.41 15.77
C LEU A 135 -9.71 12.97 16.09
N SER A 136 -8.80 12.14 16.64
CA SER A 136 -7.43 12.57 16.93
C SER A 136 -6.71 13.03 15.66
N PHE A 137 -6.86 12.28 14.56
CA PHE A 137 -6.35 12.66 13.24
C PHE A 137 -6.88 14.03 12.80
N TRP A 138 -8.19 14.26 12.89
CA TRP A 138 -8.83 15.52 12.49
C TRP A 138 -8.41 16.72 13.36
N GLN A 139 -8.24 16.51 14.67
CA GLN A 139 -7.83 17.55 15.60
C GLN A 139 -6.39 18.01 15.34
N HIS A 140 -5.54 17.14 14.79
CA HIS A 140 -4.14 17.46 14.44
C HIS A 140 -3.95 17.94 12.99
N ARG A 141 -5.03 18.34 12.30
CA ARG A 141 -4.95 18.79 10.90
C ARG A 141 -4.06 19.99 10.66
N ASP A 142 -3.87 20.85 11.65
CA ASP A 142 -2.98 22.00 11.50
C ASP A 142 -1.52 21.57 11.29
N ALA A 143 -1.15 20.34 11.69
CA ALA A 143 0.17 19.77 11.46
C ALA A 143 0.31 19.10 10.08
N TRP A 144 -0.71 18.34 9.63
CA TRP A 144 -0.61 17.56 8.39
C TRP A 144 -1.26 18.23 7.18
N ALA A 145 -2.32 19.01 7.31
CA ALA A 145 -3.00 19.60 6.15
C ALA A 145 -2.07 20.51 5.33
N PRO A 146 -1.18 21.33 5.93
CA PRO A 146 -0.24 22.16 5.18
C PRO A 146 0.84 21.36 4.41
N THR A 147 1.06 20.09 4.74
CA THR A 147 2.06 19.26 4.02
C THR A 147 1.53 18.74 2.68
N TRP A 148 0.21 18.81 2.47
CA TRP A 148 -0.43 18.42 1.22
C TRP A 148 -0.44 19.59 0.25
N GLY A 149 0.05 19.36 -0.96
CA GLY A 149 0.11 20.36 -2.02
C GLY A 149 -0.08 19.74 -3.39
N ARG A 150 0.29 20.49 -4.45
CA ARG A 150 0.21 20.00 -5.83
C ARG A 150 1.05 18.74 -6.05
N GLN A 151 2.17 18.64 -5.34
CA GLN A 151 3.06 17.48 -5.35
C GLN A 151 2.44 16.21 -4.74
N SER A 152 1.32 16.32 -4.03
CA SER A 152 0.61 15.18 -3.45
C SER A 152 -0.43 14.58 -4.40
N ALA A 153 -0.60 15.16 -5.59
CA ALA A 153 -1.58 14.69 -6.57
C ALA A 153 -1.10 13.41 -7.26
N MET A 154 -1.99 12.42 -7.36
CA MET A 154 -1.78 11.28 -8.25
C MET A 154 -2.10 11.72 -9.68
N ILE A 155 -1.12 11.57 -10.58
CA ILE A 155 -1.25 11.89 -12.01
C ILE A 155 -1.07 10.60 -12.79
N ILE A 156 -2.04 10.30 -13.65
CA ILE A 156 -2.05 9.09 -14.48
C ILE A 156 -2.08 9.54 -15.93
N ASP A 157 -1.06 9.14 -16.69
CA ASP A 157 -1.01 9.40 -18.13
C ASP A 157 -1.91 8.41 -18.89
N TYR A 158 -1.80 7.11 -18.58
CA TYR A 158 -2.61 6.08 -19.22
C TYR A 158 -2.84 4.86 -18.33
N VAL A 159 -3.86 4.08 -18.70
CA VAL A 159 -4.13 2.74 -18.18
C VAL A 159 -4.38 1.83 -19.36
N ARG A 160 -3.72 0.67 -19.39
CA ARG A 160 -3.94 -0.36 -20.40
C ARG A 160 -4.25 -1.69 -19.72
N VAL A 161 -5.26 -2.37 -20.24
CA VAL A 161 -5.69 -3.69 -19.74
C VAL A 161 -5.77 -4.60 -20.95
N TYR A 162 -5.18 -5.78 -20.81
CA TYR A 162 -5.11 -6.79 -21.84
C TYR A 162 -5.65 -8.11 -21.27
N ALA A 163 -6.21 -8.93 -22.14
CA ALA A 163 -6.60 -10.30 -21.85
C ALA A 163 -6.36 -11.14 -23.11
N GLU A 164 -5.94 -12.39 -22.92
CA GLU A 164 -5.76 -13.39 -23.98
C GLU A 164 -6.96 -14.33 -24.05
#